data_AF-A0A2S6N2Q6-F1
#
_entry.id   AF-A0A2S6N2Q6-F1
#
_cell.length_a   1.000
_cell.length_b   1.000
_cell.length_c   1.000
_cell.angle_alpha   90.00
_cell.angle_beta   90.00
_cell.angle_gamma   90.00
#
_symmetry.space_group_name_H-M   'P 1'
#
loop_
_entity.id
_entity.type
_entity.pdbx_description
1 polymer ?
#
loop_
_entity_poly.entity_id
_entity_poly.type
_entity_poly.pdbx_seq_one_letter_code
_entity_poly.pdbx_strand_id
1 'polypeptide(L)' 'QVIADRAEKAAVIVTTNLPFSEWSQVIPNPRLCKALIDRLTDQAHIITTGTESYRFRRTTAQRKASKT' A
#
# COMPACT_ATOMS: atom_id res chain seq x y z
N GLN A 1 5.35 -12.42 14.25
CA GLN A 1 4.99 -11.13 13.61
C GLN A 1 4.82 -11.43 12.13
N VAL A 2 3.65 -11.23 11.53
CA VAL A 2 3.27 -11.83 10.22
C VAL A 2 4.33 -11.67 9.11
N ILE A 3 4.93 -10.49 8.97
CA ILE A 3 5.97 -10.24 7.95
C ILE A 3 7.24 -11.05 8.23
N ALA A 4 7.70 -11.08 9.47
CA ALA A 4 8.87 -11.86 9.85
C ALA A 4 8.63 -13.37 9.70
N ASP A 5 7.41 -13.84 10.00
CA ASP A 5 7.05 -15.25 9.91
C ASP A 5 6.97 -15.73 8.45
N ARG A 6 6.74 -14.81 7.49
CA ARG A 6 6.62 -15.09 6.04
C ARG A 6 7.86 -14.75 5.22
N ALA A 7 8.79 -13.97 5.77
CA ALA A 7 10.05 -13.65 5.11
C ALA A 7 10.71 -14.92 4.58
N GLU A 8 11.06 -14.91 3.29
CA GLU A 8 11.69 -16.03 2.55
C GLU A 8 10.88 -17.34 2.51
N LYS A 9 9.63 -17.35 2.99
CA LYS A 9 8.78 -18.55 3.08
C LYS A 9 7.51 -18.47 2.26
N ALA A 10 6.90 -17.29 2.18
CA ALA A 10 5.65 -17.09 1.45
C ALA A 10 5.51 -15.66 0.95
N ALA A 11 4.85 -15.50 -0.19
CA ALA A 11 4.57 -14.18 -0.76
C ALA A 11 3.62 -13.36 0.14
N VAL A 12 3.86 -12.05 0.19
CA VAL A 12 3.00 -11.08 0.85
C VAL A 12 2.71 -9.93 -0.10
N ILE A 13 1.43 -9.58 -0.25
CA ILE A 13 0.99 -8.40 -1.00
C ILE A 13 0.62 -7.32 0.00
N VAL A 14 1.22 -6.14 -0.14
CA VAL A 14 0.92 -4.96 0.68
C VAL A 14 0.51 -3.82 -0.24
N THR A 15 -0.61 -3.17 0.07
CA THR A 15 -1.05 -1.95 -0.60
C THR A 15 -1.03 -0.80 0.39
N THR A 16 -0.42 0.31 0.00
CA THR A 16 -0.38 1.52 0.83
C THR A 16 -0.63 2.75 -0.04
N ASN A 17 -1.28 3.76 0.53
CA ASN A 17 -1.36 5.10 -0.06
C ASN A 17 -0.28 6.04 0.50
N LEU A 18 0.58 5.57 1.40
CA LEU A 18 1.66 6.34 2.01
C LEU A 18 3.03 5.93 1.44
N PRO A 19 3.91 6.89 1.13
CA PRO A 19 5.29 6.58 0.79
C PRO A 19 6.02 5.97 2.01
N PHE A 20 7.05 5.16 1.79
CA PHE A 20 7.78 4.48 2.87
C PHE A 20 8.33 5.44 3.94
N SER A 21 8.66 6.68 3.57
CA SER A 21 9.12 7.73 4.49
C SER A 21 8.09 8.08 5.57
N GLU A 22 6.80 7.88 5.29
CA GLU A 22 5.70 8.21 6.21
C GLU A 22 5.25 7.02 7.05
N TRP A 23 5.79 5.81 6.82
CA TRP A 23 5.38 4.62 7.57
C TRP A 23 5.76 4.69 9.05
N SER A 24 6.77 5.48 9.42
CA SER A 24 7.13 5.77 10.82
C SER A 24 6.02 6.48 11.60
N GLN A 25 5.09 7.14 10.93
CA GLN A 25 3.93 7.78 11.56
C GLN A 25 2.88 6.75 11.99
N VAL A 26 2.78 5.64 11.25
CA VAL A 26 1.79 4.58 11.46
C VAL A 26 2.35 3.45 12.33
N ILE A 27 3.67 3.21 12.25
CA ILE A 27 4.39 2.19 13.01
C ILE A 27 5.20 2.89 14.11
N PRO A 28 4.70 2.93 15.38
CA PRO A 28 5.24 3.81 16.42
C PRO A 28 6.68 3.52 16.82
N ASN A 29 7.18 2.31 16.57
CA ASN A 29 8.56 1.94 16.85
C ASN A 29 9.41 2.10 15.58
N PRO A 30 10.32 3.09 15.50
CA PRO A 30 11.09 3.35 14.29
C PRO A 30 12.03 2.20 13.90
N ARG A 31 12.57 1.47 14.89
CA ARG A 31 13.43 0.29 14.64
C ARG A 31 12.61 -0.82 14.00
N LEU A 32 11.40 -1.05 14.51
CA LEU A 32 10.47 -2.04 13.95
C LEU A 32 10.03 -1.66 12.54
N CYS A 33 9.70 -0.38 12.32
CA CYS A 33 9.32 0.16 11.01
C CYS A 33 10.41 -0.09 9.97
N LYS A 34 11.66 0.29 10.28
CA LYS A 34 12.80 0.06 9.41
C LYS A 34 13.00 -1.42 9.10
N ALA A 35 12.97 -2.28 10.12
CA ALA A 35 13.14 -3.73 9.94
C ALA A 35 11.98 -4.40 9.16
N LEU A 36 10.79 -3.81 9.19
CA LEU A 36 9.63 -4.29 8.42
C LEU A 36 9.73 -3.86 6.96
N ILE A 37 10.11 -2.60 6.70
CA ILE A 37 10.35 -2.10 5.34
C ILE A 37 11.46 -2.91 4.68
N ASP A 38 12.59 -3.09 5.37
CA ASP A 38 13.75 -3.86 4.90
C ASP A 38 13.35 -5.26 4.37
N ARG A 39 12.63 -6.04 5.20
CA ARG A 39 12.13 -7.38 4.82
C ARG A 39 11.10 -7.35 3.70
N LEU A 40 10.26 -6.33 3.63
CA LEU A 40 9.30 -6.20 2.54
C LEU A 40 9.99 -5.86 1.23
N THR A 41 11.08 -5.09 1.25
CA THR A 41 11.74 -4.60 0.04
C THR A 41 12.82 -5.51 -0.51
N ASP A 42 13.33 -6.46 0.27
CA ASP A 42 14.46 -7.33 -0.14
C ASP A 42 14.23 -8.08 -1.47
N GLN A 43 13.06 -8.73 -1.63
CA GLN A 43 12.66 -9.44 -2.86
C GLN A 43 11.31 -8.94 -3.40
N ALA A 44 11.08 -7.63 -3.40
CA ALA A 44 9.80 -7.04 -3.80
C ALA A 44 9.70 -6.62 -5.27
N HIS A 45 8.49 -6.77 -5.81
CA HIS A 45 8.04 -6.01 -6.97
C HIS A 45 7.21 -4.80 -6.50
N ILE A 46 7.77 -3.60 -6.65
CA ILE A 46 7.08 -2.36 -6.29
C ILE A 46 6.28 -1.86 -7.49
N ILE A 47 4.95 -1.82 -7.33
CA ILE A 47 4.03 -1.31 -8.35
C ILE A 47 3.48 0.04 -7.88
N THR A 48 3.91 1.12 -8.54
CA THR A 48 3.35 2.44 -8.29
C THR A 48 2.04 2.60 -9.05
N THR A 49 0.93 2.71 -8.31
CA THR A 49 -0.38 2.99 -8.89
C THR A 49 -0.54 4.47 -9.19
N GLY A 50 -1.30 4.82 -10.24
CA GLY A 50 -1.63 6.21 -10.55
C GLY A 50 -2.55 6.87 -9.51
N THR A 51 -2.85 8.15 -9.72
CA THR A 51 -3.66 8.98 -8.81
C THR A 51 -5.17 8.95 -9.12
N GLU A 52 -5.56 8.28 -10.21
CA GLU A 52 -6.97 8.22 -10.60
C GLU A 52 -7.81 7.38 -9.62
N SER A 53 -8.80 8.03 -9.00
CA SER A 53 -9.79 7.35 -8.19
C SER A 53 -10.88 6.72 -9.07
N TYR A 54 -10.85 5.39 -9.21
CA TYR A 54 -11.92 4.62 -9.84
C TYR A 54 -13.28 4.83 -9.16
N ARG A 55 -13.29 5.03 -7.83
CA ARG A 55 -14.50 5.35 -7.07
C ARG A 55 -15.11 6.68 -7.53
N PHE A 56 -14.28 7.72 -7.67
CA PHE A 56 -14.72 9.03 -8.13
C PHE A 56 -15.22 8.99 -9.58
N ARG A 57 -14.51 8.28 -10.46
CA ARG A 57 -14.93 8.05 -11.86
C ARG A 57 -16.31 7.41 -11.92
N ARG A 58 -16.56 6.36 -11.13
CA ARG A 58 -17.86 5.67 -11.08
C ARG A 58 -18.99 6.59 -10.63
N THR A 59 -18.80 7.35 -9.55
CA THR A 59 -19.81 8.29 -9.05
C THR A 59 -20.10 9.40 -10.07
N THR A 60 -19.08 9.91 -10.75
CA THR A 60 -19.24 10.96 -11.76
C THR A 60 -19.99 10.44 -12.99
N ALA A 61 -19.71 9.22 -13.43
CA ALA A 61 -20.43 8.57 -14.52
C ALA A 61 -21.92 8.37 -14.20
N GLN A 62 -22.24 7.88 -13.00
CA GLN A 62 -23.64 7.71 -12.54
C GLN A 62 -24.39 9.05 -12.48
N ARG A 63 -23.75 10.11 -11.98
CA ARG A 63 -24.35 11.46 -11.94
C ARG A 63 -24.63 12.04 -13.33
N LYS A 64 -23.78 11.75 -14.32
CA LYS A 64 -24.02 12.17 -15.71
C LYS A 64 -25.20 11.42 -16.33
N ALA A 65 -25.28 10.10 -16.12
CA ALA A 65 -26.37 9.27 -16.64
C ALA A 65 -27.74 9.66 -16.06
N SER A 66 -27.84 10.05 -14.78
CA SER A 66 -29.10 10.49 -14.16
C SER A 66 -29.57 11.89 -14.60
N LYS A 67 -28.70 12.67 -15.25
CA LYS A 67 -29.03 14.02 -15.75
C LYS A 67 -29.43 14.02 -17.23
N THR A 68 -29.33 12.87 -17.90
CA THR A 68 -29.82 12.63 -19.26
C THR A 68 -31.15 11.91 -19.17
#